data_AF-A0A5C3EKH3-F1
#
_entry.id   AF-A0A5C3EKH3-F1
#
_cell.length_a   1.000
_cell.length_b   1.000
_cell.length_c   1.000
_cell.angle_alpha   90.00
_cell.angle_beta   90.00
_cell.angle_gamma   90.00
#
_symmetry.space_group_name_H-M   'P 1'
#
loop_
_entity.id
_entity.type
_entity.pdbx_description
1 polymer ?
#
loop_
_entity_poly.entity_id
_entity_poly.type
_entity_poly.pdbx_seq_one_letter_code
_entity_poly.pdbx_strand_id
1 'polypeptide(L)'
;MAKMSSNLSRRNKSLKQLLQSEREAAMRAAGAKFKERKRKEALPQKSRLVGAALQAFARREERERLAKEAARAESGQAAEDVKDVEIKAEAEEDKTGEAKEEQKEEEEHADAPKRDIPSYASVEAPPSLRPAKKYCDVTGLIAPYTDPKSGLRYHSVEVYEIIKQFGPGVDNAYLSLRGDASQIK
;
A
#
# COMPACT_ATOMS: atom_id res chain seq x y z
N MET A 1 -31.44 -4.22 35.33
CA MET A 1 -31.17 -4.49 33.89
C MET A 1 -30.29 -5.73 33.79
N ALA A 2 -30.85 -6.84 33.32
CA ALA A 2 -30.17 -8.14 33.30
C ALA A 2 -29.05 -8.16 32.26
N LYS A 3 -27.81 -8.43 32.69
CA LYS A 3 -26.68 -8.71 31.79
C LYS A 3 -26.90 -10.09 31.17
N MET A 4 -27.57 -10.12 30.04
CA MET A 4 -27.65 -11.32 29.20
C MET A 4 -26.24 -11.78 28.85
N SER A 5 -25.92 -13.03 29.19
CA SER A 5 -24.62 -13.65 28.98
C SER A 5 -24.19 -13.50 27.51
N SER A 6 -23.05 -12.85 27.29
CA SER A 6 -22.43 -12.57 25.98
C SER A 6 -22.21 -13.81 25.10
N ASN A 7 -22.33 -15.00 25.69
CA ASN A 7 -22.18 -16.28 25.02
C ASN A 7 -23.41 -16.75 24.24
N LEU A 8 -24.61 -16.21 24.48
CA LEU A 8 -25.82 -16.66 23.76
C LEU A 8 -25.92 -16.03 22.36
N SER A 9 -25.46 -14.78 22.20
CA SER A 9 -25.52 -14.02 20.94
C SER A 9 -24.47 -14.46 19.90
N ARG A 10 -23.49 -15.28 20.30
CA ARG A 10 -22.39 -15.76 19.44
C ARG A 10 -22.67 -17.10 18.75
N ARG A 11 -23.65 -17.88 19.23
CA ARG A 11 -23.83 -19.30 18.83
C ARG A 11 -24.31 -19.49 17.39
N ASN A 12 -25.06 -18.53 16.84
CA ASN A 12 -25.68 -18.66 15.50
C ASN A 12 -25.11 -17.67 14.47
N LYS A 13 -23.93 -17.09 14.71
CA LYS A 13 -23.32 -16.09 13.82
C LYS A 13 -22.09 -16.67 13.13
N SER A 14 -21.94 -16.38 11.85
CA SER A 14 -20.72 -16.75 11.12
C SER A 14 -19.52 -15.95 11.62
N LEU A 15 -18.31 -16.49 11.45
CA LEU A 15 -17.06 -15.84 11.89
C LEU A 15 -16.93 -14.40 11.35
N LYS A 16 -17.35 -14.18 10.10
CA LYS A 16 -17.39 -12.85 9.46
C LYS A 16 -18.31 -11.88 10.20
N GLN A 17 -19.50 -12.32 10.59
CA GLN A 17 -20.47 -11.50 11.33
C GLN A 17 -19.98 -11.19 12.75
N LEU A 18 -19.29 -12.13 13.38
CA LEU A 18 -18.68 -11.92 14.70
C LEU A 18 -17.60 -10.84 14.65
N LEU A 19 -16.64 -10.96 13.72
CA LEU A 19 -15.55 -10.00 13.59
C LEU A 19 -16.04 -8.60 13.20
N GLN A 20 -17.07 -8.52 12.36
CA GLN A 20 -17.69 -7.25 11.98
C GLN A 20 -18.38 -6.60 13.18
N SER A 21 -19.10 -7.37 14.00
CA SER A 21 -19.75 -6.87 15.22
C SER A 21 -18.75 -6.43 16.29
N GLU A 22 -17.61 -7.12 16.43
CA GLU A 22 -16.54 -6.73 17.36
C GLU A 22 -15.82 -5.47 16.89
N ARG A 23 -15.56 -5.34 15.58
CA ARG A 23 -15.01 -4.12 14.98
C ARG A 23 -15.95 -2.94 15.18
N GLU A 24 -17.25 -3.11 14.95
CA GLU A 24 -18.25 -2.04 15.17
C GLU A 24 -18.41 -1.69 16.65
N ALA A 25 -18.37 -2.67 17.55
CA ALA A 25 -18.40 -2.44 18.99
C ALA A 25 -17.14 -1.73 19.47
N ALA A 26 -15.95 -2.09 18.96
CA ALA A 26 -14.69 -1.42 19.24
C ALA A 26 -14.68 0.03 18.74
N MET A 27 -15.20 0.28 17.53
CA MET A 27 -15.34 1.63 16.99
C MET A 27 -16.34 2.49 17.78
N ARG A 28 -17.41 1.88 18.28
CA ARG A 28 -18.41 2.53 19.15
C ARG A 28 -17.85 2.79 20.56
N ALA A 29 -17.04 1.88 21.10
CA ALA A 29 -16.35 2.02 22.39
C ALA A 29 -15.23 3.06 22.35
N ALA A 30 -14.54 3.18 21.20
CA ALA A 30 -13.54 4.22 20.95
C ALA A 30 -14.15 5.62 20.74
N GLY A 31 -15.47 5.79 20.89
CA GLY A 31 -16.15 7.09 20.81
C GLY A 31 -16.15 7.72 19.41
N ALA A 32 -15.75 6.97 18.37
CA ALA A 32 -15.73 7.46 17.00
C ALA A 32 -17.15 7.41 16.42
N LYS A 33 -17.96 8.43 16.70
CA LYS A 33 -19.19 8.67 15.94
C LYS A 33 -18.81 8.90 14.47
N PHE A 34 -19.48 8.19 13.56
CA PHE A 34 -19.40 8.37 12.12
C PHE A 34 -19.67 9.84 11.78
N LYS A 35 -18.61 10.64 11.65
CA LYS A 35 -18.69 11.93 10.98
C LYS A 35 -18.86 11.59 9.51
N GLU A 36 -20.08 11.70 9.01
CA GLU A 36 -20.29 12.01 7.59
C GLU A 36 -19.45 13.25 7.32
N ARG A 37 -18.29 13.03 6.69
CA ARG A 37 -17.51 14.10 6.12
C ARG A 37 -18.37 14.62 4.98
N LYS A 38 -19.15 15.68 5.20
CA LYS A 38 -19.62 16.54 4.12
C LYS A 38 -18.40 16.77 3.23
N ARG A 39 -18.46 16.31 1.98
CA ARG A 39 -17.47 16.62 0.96
C ARG A 39 -17.32 18.13 0.96
N LYS A 40 -16.25 18.63 1.59
CA LYS A 40 -15.74 19.95 1.24
C LYS A 40 -15.24 19.76 -0.18
N GLU A 41 -15.99 20.29 -1.13
CA GLU A 41 -15.51 20.52 -2.49
C GLU A 41 -14.09 21.04 -2.38
N ALA A 42 -13.15 20.26 -2.93
CA ALA A 42 -11.75 20.62 -2.93
C ALA A 42 -11.61 21.88 -3.80
N LEU A 43 -11.60 23.05 -3.16
CA LEU A 43 -11.11 24.26 -3.79
C LEU A 43 -9.74 23.92 -4.39
N PRO A 44 -9.54 24.15 -5.70
CA PRO A 44 -8.31 23.71 -6.35
C PRO A 44 -7.16 24.46 -5.70
N GLN A 45 -6.06 23.75 -5.41
CA GLN A 45 -4.84 24.29 -4.81
C GLN A 45 -4.07 25.21 -5.78
N LYS A 46 -4.77 26.15 -6.42
CA LYS A 46 -4.23 27.11 -7.40
C LYS A 46 -3.30 28.13 -6.75
N SER A 47 -3.32 28.26 -5.42
CA SER A 47 -2.65 29.35 -4.70
C SER A 47 -1.26 29.03 -4.15
N ARG A 48 -0.69 27.84 -4.42
CA ARG A 48 0.65 27.46 -3.91
C ARG A 48 1.67 27.07 -4.97
N LEU A 49 1.30 27.11 -6.25
CA LEU A 49 2.19 26.76 -7.36
C LEU A 49 2.93 28.02 -7.82
N VAL A 50 4.26 27.98 -7.87
CA VAL A 50 5.10 29.08 -8.35
C VAL A 50 6.05 28.56 -9.44
N GLY A 51 6.35 29.39 -10.44
CA GLY A 51 7.35 29.12 -11.46
C GLY A 51 6.96 27.97 -12.40
N ALA A 52 7.89 27.04 -12.62
CA ALA A 52 7.73 25.93 -13.58
C ALA A 52 6.51 25.03 -13.29
N ALA A 53 6.16 24.87 -12.02
CA ALA A 53 5.00 24.06 -11.62
C ALA A 53 3.67 24.68 -12.04
N LEU A 54 3.55 26.01 -12.02
CA LEU A 54 2.35 26.73 -12.46
C LEU A 54 2.22 26.70 -13.99
N GLN A 55 3.34 26.82 -14.71
CA GLN A 55 3.35 26.71 -16.17
C GLN A 55 2.99 25.31 -16.66
N ALA A 56 3.47 24.26 -15.98
CA ALA A 56 3.11 22.88 -16.30
C ALA A 56 1.62 22.60 -16.04
N PHE A 57 1.07 23.18 -14.97
CA PHE A 57 -0.35 23.06 -14.64
C PHE A 57 -1.25 23.77 -15.68
N ALA A 58 -0.90 25.00 -16.05
CA ALA A 58 -1.62 25.76 -17.07
C ALA A 58 -1.62 25.05 -18.44
N ARG A 59 -0.47 24.50 -18.87
CA ARG A 59 -0.37 23.72 -20.12
C ARG A 59 -1.22 22.46 -20.10
N ARG A 60 -1.40 21.84 -18.93
CA ARG A 60 -2.24 20.65 -18.76
C ARG A 60 -3.73 21.01 -18.81
N GLU A 61 -4.13 22.11 -18.16
CA GLU A 61 -5.51 22.61 -18.21
C GLU A 61 -5.90 23.02 -19.64
N GLU A 62 -5.02 23.70 -20.38
CA GLU A 62 -5.23 24.07 -21.79
C GLU A 62 -5.43 22.84 -22.67
N ARG A 63 -4.56 21.82 -22.54
CA ARG A 63 -4.69 20.56 -23.27
C ARG A 63 -5.98 19.83 -22.95
N GLU A 64 -6.41 19.84 -21.69
CA GLU A 64 -7.64 19.19 -21.27
C GLU A 64 -8.89 19.93 -21.79
N ARG A 65 -8.84 21.26 -21.89
CA ARG A 65 -9.90 22.05 -22.53
C ARG A 65 -9.98 21.80 -24.02
N LEU A 66 -8.85 21.82 -24.72
CA LEU A 66 -8.80 21.50 -26.14
C LEU A 66 -9.25 20.07 -26.42
N ALA A 67 -8.89 19.12 -25.55
CA ALA A 67 -9.37 17.74 -25.65
C ALA A 67 -10.88 17.63 -25.39
N LYS A 68 -11.43 18.41 -24.44
CA LYS A 68 -12.88 18.46 -24.20
C LYS A 68 -13.64 19.16 -25.31
N GLU A 69 -13.09 20.22 -25.91
CA GLU A 69 -13.67 20.87 -27.08
C GLU A 69 -13.59 19.97 -28.31
N ALA A 70 -12.48 19.26 -28.51
CA ALA A 70 -12.36 18.25 -29.55
C ALA A 70 -13.36 17.11 -29.33
N ALA A 71 -13.47 16.57 -28.11
CA ALA A 71 -14.47 15.56 -27.78
C ALA A 71 -15.92 16.07 -27.92
N ARG A 72 -16.16 17.36 -27.64
CA ARG A 72 -17.46 18.02 -27.84
C ARG A 72 -17.77 18.25 -29.33
N ALA A 73 -16.75 18.55 -30.13
CA ALA A 73 -16.86 18.68 -31.58
C ALA A 73 -17.09 17.31 -32.26
N GLU A 74 -16.44 16.26 -31.75
CA GLU A 74 -16.64 14.87 -32.19
C GLU A 74 -18.01 14.31 -31.75
N SER A 75 -18.55 14.76 -30.61
CA SER A 75 -19.88 14.33 -30.11
C SER A 75 -21.08 15.15 -30.62
N GLY A 76 -20.86 16.12 -31.52
CA GLY A 76 -21.92 16.69 -32.36
C GLY A 76 -23.15 17.26 -31.63
N GLN A 77 -23.00 17.88 -30.45
CA GLN A 77 -24.09 18.60 -29.79
C GLN A 77 -23.89 20.12 -29.89
N ALA A 78 -24.44 20.69 -30.96
CA ALA A 78 -24.70 22.12 -31.07
C ALA A 78 -26.00 22.44 -30.31
N ALA A 79 -25.88 23.42 -29.41
CA ALA A 79 -26.92 24.21 -28.73
C ALA A 79 -28.40 23.83 -28.92
N GLU A 80 -29.09 23.47 -27.83
CA GLU A 80 -30.37 24.08 -27.43
C GLU A 80 -30.49 24.10 -25.90
N ASP A 81 -30.65 25.31 -25.34
CA ASP A 81 -31.09 25.59 -23.98
C ASP A 81 -32.62 25.51 -23.91
N VAL A 82 -33.22 24.58 -23.16
CA VAL A 82 -34.58 24.73 -22.65
C VAL A 82 -34.74 24.09 -21.25
N LYS A 83 -34.81 24.97 -20.26
CA LYS A 83 -35.66 24.99 -19.04
C LYS A 83 -36.01 23.68 -18.33
N ASP A 84 -35.61 23.65 -17.06
CA ASP A 84 -36.27 22.91 -15.97
C ASP A 84 -37.80 23.08 -15.99
N VAL A 85 -38.51 21.97 -15.72
CA VAL A 85 -39.61 21.84 -14.72
C VAL A 85 -40.34 20.51 -14.99
N GLU A 86 -40.32 19.62 -13.99
CA GLU A 86 -41.47 18.92 -13.38
C GLU A 86 -41.21 17.47 -12.95
N ILE A 87 -41.57 17.24 -11.69
CA ILE A 87 -41.56 15.99 -10.94
C ILE A 87 -42.96 15.37 -11.03
N LYS A 88 -43.10 14.11 -11.50
CA LYS A 88 -43.83 13.02 -10.80
C LYS A 88 -44.12 11.81 -11.70
N ALA A 89 -43.84 10.64 -11.12
CA ALA A 89 -44.49 9.32 -11.29
C ALA A 89 -44.33 8.71 -12.70
N GLU A 90 -44.00 7.43 -12.90
CA GLU A 90 -44.54 6.19 -12.33
C GLU A 90 -43.43 5.12 -12.45
N ALA A 91 -42.85 4.61 -11.35
CA ALA A 91 -43.11 3.30 -10.75
C ALA A 91 -43.48 2.14 -11.71
N GLU A 92 -42.56 1.17 -11.74
CA GLU A 92 -42.69 -0.22 -12.22
C GLU A 92 -42.62 -0.46 -13.73
N GLU A 93 -41.43 -0.79 -14.24
CA GLU A 93 -41.11 -1.97 -15.07
C GLU A 93 -39.64 -1.92 -15.53
N ASP A 94 -38.67 -2.11 -14.62
CA ASP A 94 -37.25 -2.27 -15.01
C ASP A 94 -36.55 -3.21 -14.02
N LYS A 95 -36.80 -4.52 -14.12
CA LYS A 95 -36.07 -5.53 -13.32
C LYS A 95 -35.50 -6.69 -14.14
N THR A 96 -35.48 -6.58 -15.45
CA THR A 96 -34.94 -7.62 -16.35
C THR A 96 -33.89 -7.13 -17.35
N GLY A 97 -33.53 -5.83 -17.31
CA GLY A 97 -32.47 -5.24 -18.12
C GLY A 97 -31.10 -5.19 -17.42
N GLU A 98 -31.08 -4.89 -16.12
CA GLU A 98 -29.85 -4.61 -15.36
C GLU A 98 -28.87 -5.80 -15.32
N ALA A 99 -29.38 -7.03 -15.22
CA ALA A 99 -28.53 -8.23 -15.16
C ALA A 99 -27.80 -8.57 -16.48
N LYS A 100 -28.20 -7.99 -17.62
CA LYS A 100 -27.54 -8.21 -18.92
C LYS A 100 -26.57 -7.09 -19.29
N GLU A 101 -26.75 -5.88 -18.78
CA GLU A 101 -25.79 -4.79 -18.95
C GLU A 101 -24.58 -4.96 -18.02
N GLU A 102 -24.80 -5.37 -16.77
CA GLU A 102 -23.72 -5.63 -15.81
C GLU A 102 -22.75 -6.73 -16.30
N GLN A 103 -23.26 -7.74 -17.01
CA GLN A 103 -22.43 -8.82 -17.57
C GLN A 103 -21.65 -8.40 -18.83
N LYS A 104 -22.08 -7.36 -19.53
CA LYS A 104 -21.41 -6.87 -20.75
C LYS A 104 -20.31 -5.86 -20.43
N GLU A 105 -20.47 -5.09 -19.36
CA GLU A 105 -19.45 -4.14 -18.88
C GLU A 105 -18.25 -4.85 -18.21
N GLU A 106 -18.44 -6.02 -17.59
CA GLU A 106 -17.34 -6.80 -17.01
C GLU A 106 -16.44 -7.46 -18.07
N GLU A 107 -16.96 -7.79 -19.25
CA GLU A 107 -16.17 -8.40 -20.34
C GLU A 107 -15.41 -7.38 -21.20
N GLU A 108 -15.94 -6.16 -21.41
CA GLU A 108 -15.25 -5.13 -22.21
C GLU A 108 -14.04 -4.48 -21.50
N HIS A 109 -13.88 -4.66 -20.19
CA HIS A 109 -12.72 -4.18 -19.44
C HIS A 109 -11.56 -5.19 -19.33
N ALA A 110 -11.60 -6.31 -20.06
CA ALA A 110 -10.53 -7.31 -20.06
C ALA A 110 -9.26 -6.89 -20.82
N ASP A 111 -9.35 -5.92 -21.74
CA ASP A 111 -8.24 -5.47 -22.62
C ASP A 111 -7.65 -4.09 -22.26
N ALA A 112 -7.96 -3.57 -21.07
CA ALA A 112 -7.19 -2.45 -20.52
C ALA A 112 -5.91 -3.00 -19.86
N PRO A 113 -4.71 -2.43 -20.14
CA PRO A 113 -3.50 -2.85 -19.44
C PRO A 113 -3.72 -2.66 -17.94
N LYS A 114 -3.78 -3.78 -17.20
CA LYS A 114 -3.91 -3.78 -15.75
C LYS A 114 -2.76 -2.95 -15.22
N ARG A 115 -3.08 -1.78 -14.65
CA ARG A 115 -2.06 -0.94 -14.03
C ARG A 115 -1.49 -1.75 -12.88
N ASP A 116 -0.19 -2.03 -12.91
CA ASP A 116 0.52 -2.62 -11.78
C ASP A 116 0.51 -1.60 -10.64
N ILE A 117 -0.56 -1.64 -9.86
CA ILE A 117 -0.70 -0.82 -8.66
C ILE A 117 0.20 -1.48 -7.62
N PRO A 118 1.31 -0.85 -7.19
CA PRO A 118 2.19 -1.44 -6.21
C PRO A 118 1.40 -1.71 -4.94
N SER A 119 1.37 -2.98 -4.56
CA SER A 119 0.75 -3.43 -3.32
C SER A 119 1.69 -3.08 -2.16
N TYR A 120 1.17 -2.92 -0.94
CA TYR A 120 2.03 -2.69 0.23
C TYR A 120 3.11 -3.77 0.38
N ALA A 121 2.83 -5.00 -0.06
CA ALA A 121 3.76 -6.12 -0.06
C ALA A 121 4.83 -6.08 -1.17
N SER A 122 4.65 -5.29 -2.24
CA SER A 122 5.64 -5.18 -3.31
C SER A 122 6.69 -4.09 -3.05
N VAL A 123 6.51 -3.28 -2.01
CA VAL A 123 7.44 -2.20 -1.67
C VAL A 123 8.49 -2.73 -0.70
N GLU A 124 9.71 -2.94 -1.18
CA GLU A 124 10.86 -3.33 -0.36
C GLU A 124 11.43 -2.11 0.39
N ALA A 125 11.96 -2.36 1.60
CA ALA A 125 12.58 -1.31 2.39
C ALA A 125 13.89 -0.84 1.74
N PRO A 126 14.19 0.48 1.74
CA PRO A 126 15.46 0.97 1.25
C PRO A 126 16.62 0.48 2.16
N PRO A 127 17.84 0.33 1.61
CA PRO A 127 18.99 -0.11 2.40
C PRO A 127 19.38 0.92 3.47
N SER A 128 20.04 0.47 4.53
CA SER A 128 20.51 1.35 5.60
C SER A 128 21.73 2.17 5.16
N LEU A 129 21.70 3.49 5.34
CA LEU A 129 22.84 4.39 5.09
C LEU A 129 23.84 4.48 6.25
N ARG A 130 23.47 3.99 7.44
CA ARG A 130 24.31 4.09 8.64
C ARG A 130 25.35 2.97 8.62
N PRO A 131 26.63 3.25 8.92
CA PRO A 131 27.64 2.21 8.99
C PRO A 131 27.31 1.22 10.11
N ALA A 132 27.33 -0.07 9.79
CA ALA A 132 27.08 -1.13 10.76
C ALA A 132 28.24 -1.24 11.74
N LYS A 133 27.91 -1.48 13.02
CA LYS A 133 28.92 -1.82 14.04
C LYS A 133 29.47 -3.22 13.77
N LYS A 134 30.77 -3.40 13.99
CA LYS A 134 31.43 -4.70 13.82
C LYS A 134 31.48 -5.42 15.16
N TYR A 135 31.00 -6.65 15.16
CA TYR A 135 31.03 -7.56 16.30
C TYR A 135 31.89 -8.78 15.97
N CYS A 136 32.42 -9.41 17.00
CA CYS A 136 33.20 -10.63 16.90
C CYS A 136 32.30 -11.79 16.55
N ASP A 137 32.70 -12.59 15.57
CA ASP A 137 31.87 -13.69 15.06
C ASP A 137 31.80 -14.86 16.06
N VAL A 138 32.75 -14.94 16.99
CA VAL A 138 32.83 -16.01 18.01
C VAL A 138 32.13 -15.60 19.32
N THR A 139 32.41 -14.41 19.84
CA THR A 139 31.96 -13.98 21.18
C THR A 139 30.83 -12.96 21.17
N GLY A 140 30.56 -12.29 20.04
CA GLY A 140 29.57 -11.21 19.94
C GLY A 140 29.99 -9.87 20.57
N LEU A 141 31.20 -9.77 21.15
CA LEU A 141 31.75 -8.49 21.63
C LEU A 141 32.10 -7.57 20.46
N ILE A 142 32.28 -6.26 20.71
CA ILE A 142 32.67 -5.31 19.65
C ILE A 142 34.04 -5.71 19.09
N ALA A 143 34.17 -5.92 17.78
CA ALA A 143 35.42 -6.35 17.17
C ALA A 143 36.13 -5.18 16.47
N PRO A 144 37.25 -4.68 17.03
CA PRO A 144 38.09 -3.69 16.35
C PRO A 144 38.94 -4.29 15.24
N TYR A 145 39.18 -5.60 15.23
CA TYR A 145 40.12 -6.25 14.32
C TYR A 145 39.47 -7.32 13.42
N THR A 146 40.14 -7.65 12.32
CA THR A 146 39.69 -8.64 11.35
C THR A 146 40.88 -9.45 10.84
N ASP A 147 40.69 -10.75 10.69
CA ASP A 147 41.71 -11.69 10.27
C ASP A 147 41.93 -11.64 8.76
N PRO A 148 43.16 -11.50 8.26
CA PRO A 148 43.42 -11.46 6.81
C PRO A 148 43.29 -12.84 6.15
N LYS A 149 43.39 -13.93 6.91
CA LYS A 149 43.33 -15.31 6.39
C LYS A 149 41.90 -15.83 6.28
N SER A 150 41.11 -15.66 7.34
CA SER A 150 39.74 -16.19 7.45
C SER A 150 38.67 -15.12 7.22
N GLY A 151 38.99 -13.83 7.28
CA GLY A 151 37.99 -12.75 7.21
C GLY A 151 37.07 -12.66 8.45
N LEU A 152 37.38 -13.41 9.52
CA LEU A 152 36.66 -13.37 10.79
C LEU A 152 37.04 -12.13 11.60
N ARG A 153 36.08 -11.63 12.37
CA ARG A 153 36.22 -10.46 13.23
C ARG A 153 36.48 -10.92 14.66
N TYR A 154 37.47 -10.31 15.33
CA TYR A 154 37.85 -10.69 16.70
C TYR A 154 38.04 -9.47 17.61
N HIS A 155 37.92 -9.70 18.92
CA HIS A 155 38.04 -8.67 19.95
C HIS A 155 39.43 -8.63 20.61
N SER A 156 39.91 -9.78 21.07
CA SER A 156 41.15 -9.93 21.85
C SER A 156 42.10 -10.95 21.21
N VAL A 157 43.35 -10.95 21.67
CA VAL A 157 44.40 -11.88 21.22
C VAL A 157 44.02 -13.34 21.50
N GLU A 158 43.37 -13.61 22.63
CA GLU A 158 42.90 -14.96 23.00
C GLU A 158 41.94 -15.55 21.96
N VAL A 159 41.01 -14.73 21.47
CA VAL A 159 40.07 -15.16 20.42
C VAL A 159 40.80 -15.43 19.11
N TYR A 160 41.81 -14.63 18.79
CA TYR A 160 42.63 -14.84 17.60
C TYR A 160 43.44 -16.14 17.65
N GLU A 161 43.95 -16.53 18.82
CA GLU A 161 44.62 -17.81 19.02
C GLU A 161 43.68 -19.00 18.78
N ILE A 162 42.43 -18.89 19.24
CA ILE A 162 41.39 -19.89 18.98
C ILE A 162 41.09 -19.98 17.48
N ILE A 163 40.93 -18.83 16.81
CA ILE A 163 40.63 -18.80 15.36
C ILE A 163 41.77 -19.42 14.54
N LYS A 164 43.02 -19.25 14.94
CA LYS A 164 44.18 -19.89 14.28
C LYS A 164 44.15 -21.41 14.36
N GLN A 165 43.54 -21.97 15.41
CA GLN A 165 43.43 -23.41 15.64
C GLN A 165 42.21 -24.02 14.95
N PHE A 166 41.36 -23.21 14.30
CA PHE A 166 40.20 -23.72 13.58
C PHE A 166 40.61 -24.68 12.46
N GLY A 167 39.90 -25.81 12.41
CA GLY A 167 39.99 -26.74 11.29
C GLY A 167 39.43 -26.13 10.00
N PRO A 168 39.77 -26.73 8.84
CA PRO A 168 39.27 -26.24 7.56
C PRO A 168 37.74 -26.27 7.51
N GLY A 169 37.11 -25.17 7.10
CA GLY A 169 35.67 -25.05 6.89
C GLY A 169 34.86 -24.51 8.07
N VAL A 170 35.44 -24.45 9.28
CA VAL A 170 34.80 -23.84 10.45
C VAL A 170 34.66 -22.32 10.27
N ASP A 171 35.65 -21.69 9.66
CA ASP A 171 35.65 -20.30 9.22
C ASP A 171 34.46 -19.97 8.32
N ASN A 172 34.22 -20.79 7.30
CA ASN A 172 33.08 -20.63 6.40
C ASN A 172 31.74 -20.79 7.12
N ALA A 173 31.64 -21.68 8.10
CA ALA A 173 30.43 -21.82 8.92
C ALA A 173 30.13 -20.52 9.69
N TYR A 174 31.13 -19.92 10.34
CA TYR A 174 30.94 -18.64 11.03
C TYR A 174 30.63 -17.48 10.08
N LEU A 175 31.30 -17.41 8.93
CA LEU A 175 30.99 -16.40 7.90
C LEU A 175 29.58 -16.56 7.32
N SER A 176 29.08 -17.79 7.20
CA SER A 176 27.72 -18.06 6.71
C SER A 176 26.64 -17.53 7.64
N LEU A 177 26.87 -17.59 8.96
CA LEU A 177 25.98 -17.01 9.97
C LEU A 177 25.93 -15.48 9.86
N ARG A 178 27.04 -14.84 9.46
CA ARG A 178 27.09 -13.40 9.20
C ARG A 178 26.43 -13.01 7.88
N GLY A 179 26.23 -13.95 6.96
CA GLY A 179 25.75 -13.70 5.60
C GLY A 179 26.87 -13.33 4.62
N ASP A 180 28.14 -13.47 5.01
CA ASP A 180 29.32 -13.15 4.19
C ASP A 180 29.96 -14.41 3.57
N ALA A 181 29.29 -15.57 3.62
CA ALA A 181 29.82 -16.79 3.03
C ALA A 181 29.86 -16.70 1.50
N SER A 182 31.07 -16.49 0.96
CA SER A 182 31.34 -16.69 -0.45
C SER A 182 31.49 -18.19 -0.75
N GLN A 183 30.37 -18.90 -0.87
CA GLN A 183 30.41 -20.19 -1.55
C GLN A 183 30.68 -19.90 -3.03
N ILE A 184 31.88 -20.24 -3.50
CA ILE A 184 32.19 -20.26 -4.92
C ILE A 184 31.30 -21.35 -5.53
N LYS A 185 30.34 -20.95 -6.35
CA LYS A 185 29.47 -21.86 -7.11
C LYS A 185 30.22 -22.49 -8.26
#